data_AF-A0A662P6P0-F1
#
_entry.id   AF-A0A662P6P0-F1
#
_cell.length_a   1.000
_cell.length_b   1.000
_cell.length_c   1.000
_cell.angle_alpha   90.00
_cell.angle_beta   90.00
_cell.angle_gamma   90.00
#
_symmetry.space_group_name_H-M   'P 1'
#
loop_
_entity.id
_entity.type
_entity.pdbx_description
1 polymer ?
#
loop_
_entity_poly.entity_id
_entity_poly.type
_entity_poly.pdbx_seq_one_letter_code
_entity_poly.pdbx_strand_id
1 'polypeptide(L)'
;MQLNSPSIEEALRGLAESGLKNIVALPVFLADGAHTTEDIPEKLKEAFEGEWAEVGKGVKLTYAKPIGADERVVDILLDRAKEAVEESSEKD
;
A
#
# COMPACT_ATOMS: atom_id res chain seq x y z
N MET A 1 -6.01 -7.55 -1.63
CA MET A 1 -4.73 -7.28 -2.33
C MET A 1 -3.98 -8.56 -2.72
N GLN A 2 -4.13 -9.68 -1.99
CA GLN A 2 -3.61 -11.00 -2.41
C GLN A 2 -4.32 -11.64 -3.62
N LEU A 3 -5.42 -11.06 -4.12
CA LEU A 3 -6.28 -11.66 -5.16
C LEU A 3 -6.62 -10.68 -6.30
N ASN A 4 -5.78 -9.66 -6.54
CA ASN A 4 -6.00 -8.69 -7.62
C ASN A 4 -4.81 -8.70 -8.57
N SER A 5 -5.09 -8.44 -9.84
CA SER A 5 -4.07 -8.22 -10.88
C SER A 5 -3.96 -6.71 -11.19
N PRO A 6 -2.74 -6.19 -11.42
CA PRO A 6 -1.46 -6.89 -11.27
C PRO A 6 -1.15 -7.19 -9.80
N SER A 7 -0.37 -8.24 -9.57
CA SER A 7 0.24 -8.51 -8.26
C SER A 7 1.27 -7.42 -7.90
N ILE A 8 1.74 -7.41 -6.65
CA ILE A 8 2.77 -6.45 -6.21
C ILE A 8 4.06 -6.65 -7.01
N GLU A 9 4.45 -7.91 -7.21
CA GLU A 9 5.62 -8.34 -7.94
C GLU A 9 5.52 -7.95 -9.42
N GLU A 10 4.37 -8.22 -10.04
CA GLU A 10 4.08 -7.84 -11.44
C GLU A 10 4.14 -6.32 -11.63
N ALA A 11 3.53 -5.56 -10.73
CA ALA A 11 3.55 -4.11 -10.78
C ALA A 11 4.98 -3.55 -10.63
N LEU A 12 5.77 -4.08 -9.69
CA LEU A 12 7.16 -3.65 -9.50
C LEU A 12 8.04 -3.97 -10.72
N ARG A 13 7.88 -5.16 -11.31
CA ARG A 13 8.60 -5.56 -12.52
C ARG A 13 8.25 -4.65 -13.69
N GLY A 14 6.96 -4.38 -13.91
CA GLY A 14 6.53 -3.46 -14.97
C GLY A 14 7.09 -2.04 -14.81
N LEU A 15 7.15 -1.52 -13.58
CA LEU A 15 7.80 -0.24 -13.30
C LEU A 15 9.30 -0.28 -13.61
N ALA A 16 10.00 -1.33 -13.19
CA ALA A 16 11.44 -1.49 -13.43
C ALA A 16 11.78 -1.64 -14.92
N GLU A 17 10.98 -2.41 -15.67
CA GLU A 17 11.09 -2.59 -17.13
C GLU A 17 10.84 -1.29 -17.89
N SER A 18 9.97 -0.42 -17.37
CA SER A 18 9.77 0.94 -17.90
C SER A 18 10.94 1.90 -17.65
N GLY A 19 12.00 1.43 -16.97
CA GLY A 19 13.22 2.19 -16.69
C GLY A 19 13.18 2.97 -15.38
N LEU A 20 12.14 2.85 -14.57
CA LEU A 20 12.07 3.51 -13.26
C LEU A 20 13.01 2.80 -12.27
N LYS A 21 13.85 3.60 -11.61
CA LYS A 21 14.89 3.10 -10.70
C LYS A 21 14.72 3.52 -9.24
N ASN A 22 13.85 4.48 -8.94
CA ASN A 22 13.54 4.85 -7.56
C ASN A 22 12.04 4.64 -7.35
N ILE A 23 11.69 3.63 -6.57
CA ILE A 23 10.31 3.23 -6.33
C ILE A 23 10.00 3.37 -4.85
N VAL A 24 8.89 4.03 -4.53
CA VAL A 24 8.38 4.13 -3.16
C VAL A 24 7.09 3.32 -3.07
N ALA A 25 7.09 2.29 -2.24
CA ALA A 25 5.91 1.51 -1.91
C ALA A 25 5.27 2.09 -0.64
N LEU A 26 4.11 2.73 -0.78
CA LEU A 26 3.33 3.29 0.32
C LEU A 26 2.10 2.41 0.59
N PRO A 27 2.04 1.70 1.72
CA PRO A 27 0.87 0.93 2.08
C PRO A 27 -0.29 1.87 2.44
N VAL A 28 -1.43 1.75 1.74
CA VAL A 28 -2.67 2.47 2.08
C VAL A 28 -3.38 1.76 3.23
N PHE A 29 -2.76 1.83 4.41
CA PHE A 29 -3.24 1.26 5.65
C PHE A 29 -3.26 2.36 6.72
N LEU A 30 -4.24 2.32 7.62
CA LEU A 30 -4.33 3.29 8.73
C LEU A 30 -3.26 3.04 9.80
N ALA A 31 -2.91 1.79 10.05
CA ALA A 31 -1.97 1.40 11.09
C ALA A 31 -1.17 0.16 10.67
N ASP A 32 -0.11 -0.12 11.42
CA ASP A 32 0.65 -1.35 11.26
C ASP A 32 -0.14 -2.58 11.70
N GLY A 33 0.11 -3.69 11.00
CA GLY A 33 -0.34 -5.03 11.35
C GLY A 33 0.47 -6.07 10.59
N ALA A 34 0.22 -7.36 10.82
CA ALA A 34 1.00 -8.46 10.22
C ALA A 34 1.22 -8.29 8.70
N HIS A 35 0.17 -7.86 7.97
CA HIS A 35 0.28 -7.60 6.53
C HIS A 35 1.28 -6.51 6.14
N THR A 36 1.37 -5.41 6.91
CA THR A 36 2.30 -4.31 6.60
C THR A 36 3.70 -4.57 7.14
N THR A 37 3.83 -5.41 8.18
CA THR A 37 5.12 -5.69 8.82
C THR A 37 5.84 -6.91 8.24
N GLU A 38 5.11 -7.86 7.65
CA GLU A 38 5.65 -9.15 7.20
C GLU A 38 5.32 -9.41 5.73
N ASP A 39 4.03 -9.60 5.39
CA ASP A 39 3.62 -10.11 4.07
C ASP A 39 4.01 -9.18 2.90
N ILE A 40 3.72 -7.88 3.02
CA ILE A 40 4.04 -6.92 1.94
C ILE A 40 5.57 -6.77 1.78
N PRO A 41 6.36 -6.52 2.85
CA PRO A 41 7.81 -6.51 2.74
C PRO A 41 8.42 -7.75 2.08
N GLU A 42 7.90 -8.94 2.38
CA GLU A 42 8.35 -10.19 1.77
C GLU A 42 8.09 -10.18 0.26
N LYS A 43 6.87 -9.86 -0.17
CA LYS A 43 6.53 -9.76 -1.61
C LYS A 43 7.36 -8.73 -2.37
N LEU A 44 7.62 -7.58 -1.74
CA LEU A 44 8.46 -6.53 -2.31
C LEU A 44 9.90 -7.02 -2.54
N LYS A 45 10.41 -7.89 -1.66
CA LYS A 45 11.74 -8.51 -1.79
C LYS A 45 11.74 -9.57 -2.90
N GLU A 46 10.75 -10.47 -2.91
CA GLU A 46 10.60 -11.54 -3.90
C GLU A 46 10.44 -11.03 -5.34
N ALA A 47 9.94 -9.79 -5.51
CA ALA A 47 9.69 -9.18 -6.82
C ALA A 47 10.91 -9.20 -7.76
N PHE A 48 12.14 -9.18 -7.22
CA PHE A 48 13.38 -9.17 -8.00
C PHE A 48 14.33 -10.33 -7.68
N GLU A 49 13.83 -11.42 -7.07
CA GLU A 49 14.63 -12.63 -6.85
C GLU A 49 14.60 -13.59 -8.06
N GLY A 50 15.55 -14.53 -8.10
CA GLY A 50 15.62 -15.57 -9.15
C GLY A 50 15.82 -15.00 -10.55
N GLU A 51 14.96 -15.41 -11.48
CA GLU A 51 15.02 -14.99 -12.91
C GLU A 51 14.78 -13.48 -13.11
N TRP A 52 14.23 -12.78 -12.11
CA TRP A 52 13.90 -11.35 -12.18
C TRP A 52 15.02 -10.43 -11.67
N ALA A 53 16.16 -11.00 -11.26
CA ALA A 53 17.28 -10.25 -10.69
C ALA A 53 17.83 -9.15 -11.62
N GLU A 54 17.94 -9.43 -12.91
CA GLU A 54 18.43 -8.42 -13.87
C GLU A 54 17.42 -7.29 -14.10
N VAL A 55 16.11 -7.56 -14.03
CA VAL A 55 15.07 -6.52 -14.11
C VAL A 55 15.17 -5.57 -12.92
N GLY A 56 15.40 -6.10 -11.72
CA GLY A 56 15.60 -5.33 -10.50
C GLY A 56 16.92 -4.57 -10.40
N LYS A 57 17.85 -4.76 -11.36
CA LYS A 57 19.17 -4.16 -11.29
C LYS A 57 19.10 -2.63 -11.29
N GLY A 58 19.70 -2.04 -10.25
CA GLY A 58 19.71 -0.59 -10.03
C GLY A 58 18.38 -0.02 -9.52
N VAL A 59 17.37 -0.84 -9.24
CA VAL A 59 16.14 -0.40 -8.59
C VAL A 59 16.40 -0.20 -7.10
N LYS A 60 16.15 1.02 -6.62
CA LYS A 60 16.09 1.38 -5.21
C LYS A 60 14.63 1.41 -4.79
N LEU A 61 14.25 0.41 -4.01
CA LEU A 61 12.91 0.32 -3.41
C LEU A 61 12.93 0.90 -1.99
N THR A 62 11.98 1.78 -1.69
CA THR A 62 11.75 2.32 -0.35
C THR A 62 10.35 1.94 0.10
N TYR A 63 10.25 1.22 1.22
CA TYR A 63 8.96 0.93 1.83
C TYR A 63 8.64 1.99 2.87
N ALA A 64 7.54 2.72 2.65
CA ALA A 64 7.09 3.78 3.54
C ALA A 64 6.20 3.21 4.66
N LYS A 65 6.03 4.00 5.74
CA LYS A 65 5.12 3.65 6.81
C LYS A 65 3.66 3.77 6.34
N PRO A 66 2.73 3.01 6.95
CA PRO A 66 1.31 3.29 6.85
C PRO A 66 0.97 4.73 7.26
N ILE A 67 -0.26 5.15 6.97
CA ILE A 67 -0.75 6.52 7.23
C ILE A 67 -0.51 6.91 8.69
N GLY A 68 -0.82 6.01 9.62
CA GLY A 68 -0.59 6.22 11.05
C GLY A 68 -1.51 7.29 11.64
N ALA A 69 -1.10 7.79 12.81
CA ALA A 69 -1.81 8.87 13.47
C ALA A 69 -1.57 10.21 12.76
N ASP A 70 -2.64 10.81 12.24
CA ASP A 70 -2.63 12.10 11.55
C ASP A 70 -3.97 12.80 11.80
N GLU A 71 -3.95 14.10 12.09
CA GLU A 71 -5.17 14.89 12.39
C GLU A 71 -6.17 14.86 11.24
N ARG A 72 -5.70 14.78 9.99
CA ARG A 72 -6.58 14.71 8.81
C ARG A 72 -7.40 13.42 8.77
N VAL A 73 -6.89 12.33 9.34
CA VAL A 73 -7.65 11.08 9.48
C VAL A 73 -8.77 11.27 10.51
N VAL A 74 -8.51 12.03 11.58
CA VAL A 74 -9.52 12.33 12.60
C VAL A 74 -10.68 13.12 12.00
N ASP A 75 -10.39 14.13 11.18
CA ASP A 75 -11.43 14.91 10.50
C ASP A 75 -12.35 14.01 9.64
N ILE A 76 -11.75 13.10 8.86
CA ILE A 76 -12.51 12.13 8.06
C ILE A 76 -13.39 11.25 8.94
N LEU A 77 -12.88 10.77 10.08
CA LEU A 77 -13.65 9.94 11.00
C LEU A 77 -14.82 10.70 11.63
N LEU A 78 -14.62 11.98 11.98
CA LEU A 78 -15.66 12.84 12.51
C LEU A 78 -16.77 13.07 11.48
N ASP A 79 -16.42 13.28 10.22
CA ASP A 79 -17.39 13.46 9.14
C ASP A 79 -18.24 12.19 8.95
N ARG A 80 -17.61 11.02 8.85
CA ARG A 80 -18.32 9.73 8.73
C ARG A 80 -19.24 9.45 9.93
N ALA A 81 -18.83 9.83 11.14
CA ALA A 81 -19.64 9.65 12.34
C ALA A 81 -20.89 10.55 12.35
N LYS A 82 -20.76 11.81 11.91
CA LYS A 82 -21.90 12.73 11.77
C LYS A 82 -22.89 12.23 10.72
N GLU A 83 -22.40 11.83 9.55
CA GLU A 83 -23.21 11.26 8.47
C GLU A 83 -24.05 10.07 8.97
N ALA A 84 -23.45 9.15 9.73
CA ALA A 84 -24.15 7.99 10.28
C ALA A 84 -25.27 8.37 11.27
N VAL A 85 -25.10 9.45 12.04
CA VAL A 85 -26.12 9.94 12.97
C VAL A 85 -27.28 10.59 12.21
N GLU A 86 -26.97 11.41 11.20
CA GLU A 86 -27.97 12.09 10.36
C GLU A 86 -28.83 11.06 9.60
N GLU A 87 -28.22 10.06 8.97
CA GLU A 87 -28.93 8.98 8.26
C GLU A 87 -29.82 8.13 9.18
N SER A 88 -29.48 8.01 10.46
CA SER A 88 -30.28 7.27 11.43
C SER A 88 -31.53 8.07 11.85
N SER A 89 -31.44 9.41 11.86
CA SER A 89 -32.54 10.31 12.23
C SER A 89 -33.58 10.52 11.13
N GLU A 90 -33.24 10.28 9.87
CA GLU A 90 -34.17 10.37 8.73
C GLU A 90 -35.01 9.10 8.52
N LYS A 91 -34.69 8.01 9.23
CA LYS A 91 -35.37 6.71 9.12
C LYS A 91 -36.41 6.46 10.23
N ASP A 92 -36.52 7.36 11.20
CA ASP A 92 -37.55 7.40 12.25
C ASP A 92 -38.67 8.40 11.89
#